data_AF-A0A6P0R2N4-F1
#
_entry.id   AF-A0A6P0R2N4-F1
#
_cell.length_a   1.000
_cell.length_b   1.000
_cell.length_c   1.000
_cell.angle_alpha   90.00
_cell.angle_beta   90.00
_cell.angle_gamma   90.00
#
_symmetry.space_group_name_H-M   'P 1'
#
loop_
_entity.id
_entity.type
_entity.pdbx_description
1 polymer ?
#
loop_
_entity_poly.entity_id
_entity_poly.type
_entity_poly.pdbx_seq_one_letter_code
_entity_poly.pdbx_strand_id
1 'polypeptide(L)'
;MTLTNLEIFEQLHEAAKGLLWMSESDYPFEALIWEFGEKILLDNEVVLKITKHSLDTPVKVMEFDTFFKNAVTHQDWHNSEEADTVNRYQELVRIMKQYLNDLKVYKVGEIEIDVYIIGKTDAGDYAGLATVSIET
;
A
#
# COMPACT_ATOMS: atom_id res chain seq x y z
N MET A 1 -14.01 11.29 15.64
CA MET A 1 -15.01 10.49 14.91
C MET A 1 -14.24 9.46 14.12
N THR A 2 -14.58 8.18 14.28
CA THR A 2 -13.99 7.08 13.49
C THR A 2 -14.64 7.10 12.10
N LEU A 3 -13.83 7.06 11.03
CA LEU A 3 -14.33 6.99 9.66
C LEU A 3 -14.90 5.61 9.35
N THR A 4 -15.86 5.56 8.43
CA THR A 4 -16.35 4.33 7.82
C THR A 4 -15.33 3.76 6.81
N ASN A 5 -15.45 2.47 6.46
CA ASN A 5 -14.57 1.86 5.45
C ASN A 5 -14.66 2.58 4.09
N LEU A 6 -15.85 3.07 3.71
CA LEU A 6 -16.03 3.83 2.47
C LEU A 6 -15.28 5.18 2.52
N GLU A 7 -15.40 5.91 3.63
CA GLU A 7 -14.66 7.17 3.79
C GLU A 7 -13.15 6.94 3.81
N ILE A 8 -12.67 5.85 4.44
CA ILE A 8 -11.26 5.47 4.40
C ILE A 8 -10.82 5.19 2.96
N PHE A 9 -11.61 4.41 2.20
CA PHE A 9 -11.32 4.15 0.80
C PHE A 9 -11.19 5.44 -0.02
N GLU A 10 -12.12 6.39 0.15
CA GLU A 10 -12.09 7.68 -0.55
C GLU A 10 -10.85 8.51 -0.19
N GLN A 11 -10.48 8.57 1.10
CA GLN A 11 -9.26 9.25 1.54
C GLN A 11 -8.00 8.63 0.92
N LEU A 12 -7.90 7.30 0.90
CA LEU A 12 -6.78 6.59 0.29
C LEU A 12 -6.74 6.79 -1.22
N HIS A 13 -7.89 6.70 -1.89
CA HIS A 13 -8.02 6.88 -3.33
C HIS A 13 -7.56 8.28 -3.77
N GLU A 14 -8.08 9.33 -3.14
CA GLU A 14 -7.71 10.70 -3.51
C GLU A 14 -6.24 11.02 -3.18
N ALA A 15 -5.70 10.49 -2.09
CA ALA A 15 -4.27 10.64 -1.76
C ALA A 15 -3.35 9.95 -2.78
N ALA A 16 -3.76 8.78 -3.29
CA ALA A 16 -3.01 7.98 -4.26
C ALA A 16 -3.18 8.45 -5.72
N LYS A 17 -4.21 9.23 -6.01
CA LYS A 17 -4.65 9.58 -7.37
C LYS A 17 -3.56 10.24 -8.20
N GLY A 18 -3.12 9.56 -9.26
CA GLY A 18 -2.05 10.07 -10.14
C GLY A 18 -0.68 10.13 -9.48
N LEU A 19 -0.47 9.40 -8.38
CA LEU A 19 0.85 9.08 -7.86
C LEU A 19 1.27 7.72 -8.42
N LEU A 20 2.52 7.61 -8.88
CA LEU A 20 3.06 6.40 -9.48
C LEU A 20 4.16 5.83 -8.58
N TRP A 21 4.07 4.53 -8.30
CA TRP A 21 5.14 3.75 -7.69
C TRP A 21 6.27 3.56 -8.69
N MET A 22 7.44 4.14 -8.37
CA MET A 22 8.62 4.06 -9.22
C MET A 22 9.45 2.84 -8.82
N SER A 23 9.54 1.87 -9.73
CA SER A 23 10.43 0.71 -9.66
C SER A 23 11.33 0.69 -10.92
N GLU A 24 11.56 -0.46 -11.55
CA GLU A 24 12.06 -0.46 -12.94
C GLU A 24 11.01 0.04 -13.95
N SER A 25 9.73 0.01 -13.56
CA SER A 25 8.62 0.62 -14.30
C SER A 25 7.68 1.34 -13.34
N ASP A 26 6.94 2.31 -13.87
CA ASP A 26 6.02 3.16 -13.11
C ASP A 26 4.60 2.57 -13.15
N TYR A 27 4.02 2.32 -11.97
CA TYR A 27 2.66 1.80 -11.84
C TYR A 27 1.81 2.66 -10.89
N PRO A 28 0.50 2.85 -11.16
CA PRO A 28 -0.36 3.58 -10.25
C PRO A 28 -0.62 2.80 -8.96
N PHE A 29 -1.09 3.53 -7.95
CA PHE A 29 -1.69 2.94 -6.77
C PHE A 29 -3.21 2.80 -6.92
N GLU A 30 -3.76 1.68 -6.47
CA GLU A 30 -5.19 1.42 -6.40
C GLU A 30 -5.63 1.24 -4.95
N ALA A 31 -6.59 2.05 -4.49
CA ALA A 31 -7.15 1.88 -3.16
C ALA A 31 -8.01 0.61 -3.08
N LEU A 32 -8.03 -0.03 -1.91
CA LEU A 32 -8.80 -1.24 -1.66
C LEU A 32 -9.31 -1.32 -0.22
N ILE A 33 -10.41 -2.06 -0.05
CA ILE A 33 -10.96 -2.52 1.23
C ILE A 33 -11.19 -4.03 1.14
N TRP A 34 -10.81 -4.77 2.17
CA TRP A 34 -11.11 -6.18 2.35
C TRP A 34 -11.97 -6.38 3.60
N GLU A 35 -13.25 -6.67 3.39
CA GLU A 35 -14.22 -6.97 4.43
C GLU A 35 -14.44 -8.48 4.51
N PHE A 36 -14.13 -9.07 5.66
CA PHE A 36 -14.20 -10.52 5.84
C PHE A 36 -15.49 -10.98 6.54
N GLY A 37 -16.27 -10.06 7.09
CA GLY A 37 -17.50 -10.35 7.86
C GLY A 37 -17.25 -11.03 9.21
N GLU A 38 -16.03 -11.49 9.47
CA GLU A 38 -15.55 -12.02 10.74
C GLU A 38 -14.11 -11.56 11.01
N LYS A 39 -13.66 -11.69 12.27
CA LYS A 39 -12.29 -11.29 12.64
C LYS A 39 -11.29 -12.31 12.08
N ILE A 40 -10.69 -11.99 10.93
CA ILE A 40 -9.63 -12.77 10.30
C ILE A 40 -8.26 -12.13 10.58
N LEU A 41 -7.27 -12.97 10.88
CA LEU A 41 -5.87 -12.57 10.90
C LEU A 41 -5.33 -12.60 9.46
N LEU A 42 -4.84 -11.45 8.98
CA LEU A 42 -4.24 -11.37 7.67
C LEU A 42 -2.83 -12.00 7.71
N ASP A 43 -2.68 -13.14 7.04
CA ASP A 43 -1.42 -13.83 6.80
C ASP A 43 -1.18 -14.03 5.30
N ASN A 44 -0.05 -14.64 4.94
CA ASN A 44 0.33 -14.85 3.55
C ASN A 44 -0.69 -15.71 2.79
N GLU A 45 -1.26 -16.74 3.42
CA GLU A 45 -2.22 -17.63 2.76
C GLU A 45 -3.53 -16.90 2.47
N VAL A 46 -4.02 -16.08 3.41
CA VAL A 46 -5.19 -15.23 3.21
C VAL A 46 -4.95 -14.22 2.09
N VAL A 47 -3.80 -13.54 2.08
CA VAL A 47 -3.42 -12.60 1.03
C VAL A 47 -3.43 -13.28 -0.34
N LEU A 48 -2.80 -14.45 -0.48
CA LEU A 48 -2.77 -15.19 -1.75
C LEU A 48 -4.18 -15.58 -2.21
N LYS A 49 -5.04 -16.06 -1.30
CA LYS A 49 -6.42 -16.45 -1.61
C LYS A 49 -7.28 -15.28 -2.10
N ILE A 50 -7.29 -14.15 -1.37
CA ILE A 50 -8.16 -13.01 -1.72
C ILE A 50 -7.70 -12.29 -2.99
N THR A 51 -6.39 -12.30 -3.24
CA THR A 51 -5.78 -11.73 -4.45
C THR A 51 -5.76 -12.71 -5.63
N LYS A 52 -6.26 -13.94 -5.43
CA LYS A 52 -6.36 -15.01 -6.43
C LYS A 52 -5.02 -15.46 -7.01
N HIS A 53 -3.97 -15.35 -6.21
CA HIS A 53 -2.67 -15.94 -6.49
C HIS A 53 -2.66 -17.43 -6.15
N SER A 54 -1.68 -18.13 -6.72
CA SER A 54 -1.43 -19.51 -6.34
C SER A 54 -0.82 -19.60 -4.95
N LEU A 55 -1.11 -20.66 -4.19
CA LEU A 55 -0.60 -20.82 -2.83
C LEU A 55 0.92 -21.10 -2.75
N ASP A 56 1.53 -21.46 -3.88
CA ASP A 56 2.98 -21.64 -4.04
C ASP A 56 3.69 -20.36 -4.49
N THR A 57 2.97 -19.26 -4.78
CA THR A 57 3.57 -17.98 -5.15
C THR A 57 4.38 -17.42 -3.97
N PRO A 58 5.65 -17.01 -4.18
CA PRO A 58 6.47 -16.42 -3.13
C PRO A 58 5.83 -15.15 -2.55
N VAL A 59 5.80 -15.05 -1.22
CA VAL A 59 5.33 -13.85 -0.50
C VAL A 59 6.41 -13.35 0.43
N LYS A 60 6.81 -12.10 0.24
CA LYS A 60 7.71 -11.37 1.13
C LYS A 60 6.94 -10.30 1.87
N VAL A 61 7.01 -10.33 3.20
CA VAL A 61 6.43 -9.29 4.05
C VAL A 61 7.51 -8.28 4.42
N MET A 62 7.17 -6.99 4.32
CA MET A 62 8.05 -5.87 4.64
C MET A 62 7.33 -4.88 5.56
N GLU A 63 8.12 -4.21 6.41
CA GLU A 63 7.66 -3.10 7.22
C GLU A 63 7.27 -1.90 6.36
N PHE A 64 6.12 -1.30 6.68
CA PHE A 64 5.55 -0.16 5.95
C PHE A 64 6.52 1.00 5.76
N ASP A 65 7.19 1.43 6.84
CA ASP A 65 8.14 2.53 6.79
C ASP A 65 9.41 2.19 5.98
N THR A 66 9.78 0.92 5.92
CA THR A 66 10.92 0.48 5.12
C THR A 66 10.60 0.55 3.63
N PHE A 67 9.38 0.18 3.24
CA PHE A 67 8.92 0.23 1.85
C PHE A 67 8.93 1.67 1.32
N PHE A 68 8.32 2.61 2.05
CA PHE A 68 8.23 4.01 1.61
C PHE A 68 9.46 4.85 1.85
N LYS A 69 10.48 4.34 2.57
CA LYS A 69 11.64 5.11 3.03
C LYS A 69 12.24 6.00 1.94
N ASN A 70 12.51 5.43 0.76
CA ASN A 70 13.13 6.19 -0.32
C ASN A 70 12.16 7.19 -0.95
N ALA A 71 10.89 6.80 -1.14
CA ALA A 71 9.86 7.63 -1.76
C ALA A 71 9.50 8.89 -0.93
N VAL A 72 9.65 8.83 0.40
CA VAL A 72 9.36 9.97 1.30
C VAL A 72 10.60 10.81 1.64
N THR A 73 11.79 10.40 1.21
CA THR A 73 13.03 11.08 1.55
C THR A 73 13.35 12.12 0.49
N HIS A 74 13.37 13.40 0.89
CA HIS A 74 13.86 14.47 0.04
C HIS A 74 15.36 14.32 -0.18
N GLN A 75 15.81 14.51 -1.42
CA GLN A 75 17.23 14.51 -1.77
C GLN A 75 17.63 15.89 -2.28
N ASP A 76 18.87 16.31 -2.00
CA ASP A 76 19.37 17.63 -2.41
C ASP A 76 19.43 17.83 -3.93
N TRP A 77 19.40 16.73 -4.69
CA TRP A 77 19.43 16.73 -6.15
C TRP A 77 18.03 16.74 -6.79
N HIS A 78 16.95 16.71 -6.01
CA HIS A 78 15.60 16.76 -6.53
C HIS A 78 15.28 18.13 -7.15
N ASN A 79 14.65 18.12 -8.31
CA ASN A 79 14.01 19.30 -8.90
C ASN A 79 12.63 19.57 -8.23
N SER A 80 11.91 20.61 -8.67
CA SER A 80 10.63 20.97 -8.05
C SER A 80 9.54 19.90 -8.21
N GLU A 81 9.48 19.23 -9.37
CA GLU A 81 8.49 18.17 -9.64
C GLU A 81 8.77 16.91 -8.80
N GLU A 82 10.05 16.55 -8.66
CA GLU A 82 10.49 15.46 -7.79
C GLU A 82 10.23 15.78 -6.31
N ALA A 83 10.46 17.02 -5.88
CA ALA A 83 10.13 17.49 -4.54
C ALA A 83 8.61 17.44 -4.27
N ASP A 84 7.78 17.86 -5.24
CA ASP A 84 6.33 17.75 -5.15
C ASP A 84 5.89 16.28 -5.05
N THR A 85 6.51 15.39 -5.81
CA THR A 85 6.25 13.94 -5.73
C THR A 85 6.57 13.39 -4.35
N VAL A 86 7.71 13.77 -3.76
CA VAL A 86 8.07 13.39 -2.37
C VAL A 86 7.03 13.90 -1.37
N ASN A 87 6.58 15.14 -1.50
CA ASN A 87 5.55 15.71 -0.63
C ASN A 87 4.23 14.93 -0.73
N ARG A 88 3.85 14.49 -1.93
CA ARG A 88 2.66 13.65 -2.15
C ARG A 88 2.81 12.28 -1.51
N TYR A 89 3.98 11.66 -1.59
CA TYR A 89 4.28 10.41 -0.88
C TYR A 89 4.21 10.57 0.64
N GLN A 90 4.76 11.67 1.18
CA GLN A 90 4.68 11.96 2.60
C GLN A 90 3.23 12.11 3.07
N GLU A 91 2.39 12.80 2.28
CA GLU A 91 0.97 12.96 2.58
C GLU A 91 0.22 11.63 2.51
N LEU A 92 0.48 10.81 1.49
CA LEU A 92 -0.09 9.46 1.39
C LEU A 92 0.25 8.61 2.62
N VAL A 93 1.53 8.58 3.00
CA VAL A 93 2.02 7.85 4.18
C VAL A 93 1.36 8.38 5.46
N ARG A 94 1.20 9.70 5.59
CA ARG A 94 0.52 10.33 6.73
C ARG A 94 -0.94 9.88 6.82
N ILE A 95 -1.67 9.90 5.70
CA ILE A 95 -3.08 9.48 5.61
C ILE A 95 -3.22 8.00 5.97
N MET A 96 -2.36 7.12 5.44
CA MET A 96 -2.39 5.70 5.80
C MET A 96 -2.15 5.48 7.29
N LYS A 97 -1.14 6.13 7.88
CA LYS A 97 -0.87 6.03 9.33
C LYS A 97 -1.96 6.65 10.20
N GLN A 98 -2.71 7.61 9.68
CA GLN A 98 -3.78 8.27 10.41
C GLN A 98 -5.01 7.37 10.54
N TYR A 99 -5.33 6.58 9.51
CA TYR A 99 -6.58 5.82 9.44
C TYR A 99 -6.40 4.31 9.57
N LEU A 100 -5.17 3.81 9.44
CA LEU A 100 -4.86 2.39 9.45
C LEU A 100 -3.86 2.05 10.55
N ASN A 101 -4.11 0.93 11.22
CA ASN A 101 -3.25 0.36 12.25
C ASN A 101 -2.54 -0.90 11.72
N ASP A 102 -1.48 -1.35 12.38
CA ASP A 102 -0.74 -2.59 12.02
C ASP A 102 -0.34 -2.67 10.52
N LEU A 103 0.08 -1.54 9.94
CA LEU A 103 0.44 -1.43 8.53
C LEU A 103 1.58 -2.40 8.14
N LYS A 104 1.37 -3.16 7.06
CA LYS A 104 2.35 -4.10 6.48
C LYS A 104 2.31 -4.04 4.97
N VAL A 105 3.41 -4.45 4.34
CA VAL A 105 3.51 -4.59 2.88
C VAL A 105 3.74 -6.04 2.52
N TYR A 106 2.88 -6.58 1.67
CA TYR A 106 3.00 -7.91 1.09
C TYR A 106 3.43 -7.79 -0.37
N LYS A 107 4.57 -8.39 -0.70
CA LYS A 107 5.11 -8.47 -2.05
C LYS A 107 4.91 -9.90 -2.55
N VAL A 108 4.11 -10.08 -3.59
CA VAL A 108 3.68 -11.38 -4.11
C VAL A 108 4.26 -11.55 -5.52
N GLY A 109 5.13 -12.54 -5.71
CA GLY A 109 5.86 -12.76 -6.97
C GLY A 109 7.37 -12.55 -6.85
N GLU A 110 8.07 -12.65 -7.98
CA GLU A 110 9.55 -12.57 -8.04
C GLU A 110 10.07 -11.48 -8.99
N ILE A 111 9.49 -11.33 -10.18
CA ILE A 111 9.94 -10.35 -11.20
C ILE A 111 8.90 -9.23 -11.34
N GLU A 112 7.70 -9.60 -11.75
CA GLU A 112 6.52 -8.76 -11.65
C GLU A 112 5.86 -9.06 -10.30
N ILE A 113 5.99 -8.10 -9.38
CA ILE A 113 5.61 -8.28 -7.98
C ILE A 113 4.37 -7.44 -7.72
N ASP A 114 3.27 -8.12 -7.38
CA ASP A 114 2.08 -7.47 -6.86
C ASP A 114 2.33 -7.04 -5.42
N VAL A 115 2.15 -5.75 -5.16
CA VAL A 115 2.43 -5.14 -3.86
C VAL A 115 1.12 -4.73 -3.21
N TYR A 116 0.85 -5.26 -2.02
CA TYR A 116 -0.31 -4.91 -1.20
C TYR A 116 0.14 -4.24 0.09
N ILE A 117 -0.19 -2.96 0.26
CA ILE A 117 0.15 -2.14 1.42
C ILE A 117 -1.11 -2.03 2.28
N ILE A 118 -1.18 -2.83 3.33
CA ILE A 118 -2.44 -3.12 4.04
C ILE A 118 -2.31 -2.79 5.52
N GLY A 119 -3.34 -2.17 6.09
CA GLY A 119 -3.51 -2.00 7.52
C GLY A 119 -4.95 -2.27 7.95
N LYS A 120 -5.17 -2.29 9.27
CA LYS A 120 -6.49 -2.50 9.89
C LYS A 120 -7.23 -1.19 10.07
N THR A 121 -8.49 -1.15 9.70
CA THR A 121 -9.40 -0.04 10.01
C THR A 121 -9.88 -0.14 11.46
N ASP A 122 -10.41 0.95 12.02
CA ASP A 122 -11.02 0.94 13.35
C ASP A 122 -12.24 0.01 13.46
N ALA A 123 -12.88 -0.32 12.32
CA ALA A 123 -13.97 -1.29 12.24
C ALA A 123 -13.47 -2.75 12.37
N GLY A 124 -12.17 -2.98 12.25
CA GLY A 124 -11.55 -4.31 12.31
C GLY A 124 -11.41 -5.01 10.96
N ASP A 125 -11.76 -4.35 9.87
CA ASP A 125 -11.51 -4.78 8.49
C ASP A 125 -10.10 -4.36 8.04
N TYR A 126 -9.75 -4.68 6.80
CA TYR A 126 -8.47 -4.28 6.21
C TYR A 126 -8.69 -3.31 5.06
N ALA A 127 -7.78 -2.34 4.96
CA ALA A 127 -7.79 -1.31 3.94
C ALA A 127 -6.36 -0.97 3.54
N GLY A 128 -6.20 -0.40 2.34
CA GLY A 128 -4.86 -0.13 1.86
C GLY A 128 -4.78 0.26 0.39
N LEU A 129 -3.61 0.01 -0.17
CA LEU A 129 -3.28 0.26 -1.57
C LEU A 129 -2.70 -1.00 -2.21
N ALA A 130 -2.94 -1.19 -3.49
CA ALA A 130 -2.24 -2.12 -4.36
C ALA A 130 -1.42 -1.36 -5.41
N THR A 131 -0.29 -1.92 -5.81
CA THR A 131 0.51 -1.48 -6.97
C THR A 131 1.36 -2.64 -7.48
N VAL A 132 2.15 -2.41 -8.54
CA VAL A 132 3.09 -3.39 -9.10
C VAL A 132 4.50 -2.84 -9.01
N SER A 133 5.45 -3.70 -8.68
CA SER A 133 6.89 -3.41 -8.67
C SER A 133 7.59 -4.39 -9.61
N ILE A 134 8.40 -3.88 -10.53
CA ILE A 134 9.27 -4.69 -11.39
C ILE A 134 10.67 -4.71 -10.78
N GLU A 135 11.19 -5.91 -10.52
CA GLU A 135 12.49 -6.14 -9.88
C GLU A 135 13.24 -7.25 -10.63
N THR A 136 14.42 -6.95 -11.18
CA THR A 136 15.29 -7.90 -11.90
C THR A 136 16.68 -8.09 -11.28
#